data_AF-A0A6G3QMK6-F1
#
_entry.id   AF-A0A6G3QMK6-F1
#
_cell.length_a   1.000
_cell.length_b   1.000
_cell.length_c   1.000
_cell.angle_alpha   90.00
_cell.angle_beta   90.00
_cell.angle_gamma   90.00
#
_symmetry.space_group_name_H-M   'P 1'
#
loop_
_entity.id
_entity.type
_entity.pdbx_description
1 polymer ?
#
loop_
_entity_poly.entity_id
_entity_poly.type
_entity_poly.pdbx_seq_one_letter_code
_entity_poly.pdbx_strand_id
1 'polypeptide(L)'
;LPRVQELFEARTPKGEAPIAEFSGRVTIEEGDRSRAIVLTPDDGSEEIRYPITKRSRLLVGDGDHVSVGTQLVQGAVDPKKVLRILGPRATQKHLVDEVQEVYRSQGVDIHDKHIEVIVRQMLRRVTVL
;
A
#
# COMPACT_ATOMS: atom_id res chain seq x y z
N LEU A 1 -2.40 -20.95 6.34
CA LEU A 1 -1.72 -19.69 5.94
C LEU A 1 -2.75 -18.57 5.70
N PRO A 2 -3.34 -17.98 6.76
CA PRO A 2 -4.42 -17.00 6.58
C PRO A 2 -4.00 -15.77 5.75
N ARG A 3 -2.78 -15.26 5.95
CA ARG A 3 -2.28 -14.08 5.24
C ARG A 3 -2.10 -14.31 3.73
N VAL A 4 -1.57 -15.46 3.31
CA VAL A 4 -1.44 -15.81 1.89
C VAL A 4 -2.81 -15.88 1.22
N GLN A 5 -3.79 -16.46 1.91
CA GLN A 5 -5.17 -16.50 1.44
C GLN A 5 -5.77 -15.09 1.29
N GLU A 6 -5.57 -14.21 2.28
CA GLU A 6 -6.02 -12.81 2.21
C GLU A 6 -5.43 -12.06 1.01
N LEU A 7 -4.14 -12.28 0.72
CA LEU A 7 -3.45 -11.67 -0.43
C LEU A 7 -4.03 -12.17 -1.76
N PHE A 8 -4.22 -13.49 -1.91
CA PHE A 8 -4.80 -14.05 -3.15
C PHE A 8 -6.29 -13.72 -3.33
N GLU A 9 -7.02 -13.50 -2.25
CA GLU A 9 -8.41 -13.01 -2.31
C GLU A 9 -8.49 -11.48 -2.49
N ALA A 10 -7.36 -10.77 -2.53
CA ALA A 10 -7.27 -9.31 -2.58
C ALA A 10 -8.16 -8.65 -1.51
N ARG A 11 -8.13 -9.18 -0.28
CA ARG A 11 -8.87 -8.61 0.85
C ARG A 11 -8.23 -7.31 1.30
N THR A 12 -9.06 -6.30 1.56
CA THR A 12 -8.64 -5.03 2.16
C THR A 12 -8.23 -5.27 3.61
N PRO A 13 -6.96 -5.00 4.00
CA PRO A 13 -6.49 -5.21 5.37
C PRO A 13 -7.20 -4.30 6.38
N LYS A 14 -7.40 -4.79 7.60
CA LYS A 14 -7.82 -3.94 8.72
C LYS A 14 -6.65 -3.04 9.13
N GLY A 15 -6.88 -1.73 9.19
CA GLY A 15 -5.82 -0.78 9.50
C GLY A 15 -4.76 -0.70 8.41
N GLU A 16 -5.20 -0.71 7.15
CA GLU A 16 -4.33 -0.53 5.98
C GLU A 16 -3.41 0.69 6.11
N ALA A 17 -2.18 0.55 5.63
CA ALA A 17 -1.23 1.63 5.53
C ALA A 17 -1.54 2.45 4.27
N PRO A 18 -1.90 3.75 4.38
CA PRO A 18 -2.05 4.61 3.21
C PRO A 18 -0.73 4.77 2.46
N ILE A 19 -0.85 4.83 1.13
CA ILE A 19 0.21 5.20 0.20
C ILE A 19 -0.15 6.53 -0.48
N ALA A 20 0.84 7.36 -0.76
CA ALA A 20 0.64 8.66 -1.38
C ALA A 20 0.04 8.51 -2.79
N GLU A 21 -1.07 9.20 -3.05
CA GLU A 21 -1.72 9.20 -4.38
C GLU A 21 -1.02 10.14 -5.36
N PHE A 22 -0.37 11.17 -4.84
CA PHE A 22 0.34 12.21 -5.61
C PHE A 22 1.73 12.43 -5.03
N SER A 23 2.61 13.04 -5.83
CA SER A 23 3.84 13.62 -5.30
C SER A 23 3.53 14.95 -4.65
N GLY A 24 4.15 15.24 -3.52
CA GLY A 24 3.86 16.46 -2.77
C GLY A 24 4.49 16.50 -1.40
N ARG A 25 4.15 17.55 -0.64
CA ARG A 25 4.62 17.71 0.75
C ARG A 25 3.59 17.18 1.73
N VAL A 26 4.04 16.45 2.74
CA VAL A 26 3.16 15.97 3.81
C VAL A 26 3.23 16.86 5.04
N THR A 27 2.09 17.09 5.68
CA THR A 27 1.95 17.74 6.98
C THR A 27 1.26 16.78 7.94
N ILE A 28 1.74 16.70 9.17
CA ILE A 28 1.23 15.78 10.17
C ILE A 28 0.40 16.53 11.19
N GLU A 29 -0.91 16.28 11.16
CA GLU A 29 -1.85 16.88 12.10
C GLU A 29 -2.12 15.93 13.27
N GLU A 30 -1.93 16.41 14.48
CA GLU A 30 -2.24 15.67 15.71
C GLU A 30 -3.37 16.36 16.49
N GLY A 31 -4.50 15.64 16.64
CA GLY A 31 -5.58 16.03 17.56
C GLY A 31 -5.52 15.23 18.86
N ASP A 32 -6.51 15.36 19.74
CA ASP A 32 -6.50 14.65 21.03
C ASP A 32 -6.55 13.12 20.88
N ARG A 33 -7.40 12.62 19.98
CA ARG A 33 -7.62 11.17 19.74
C ARG A 33 -7.35 10.72 18.31
N SER A 34 -7.11 11.66 17.39
CA SER A 34 -6.87 11.39 15.97
C SER A 34 -5.50 11.90 15.55
N ARG A 35 -4.95 11.29 14.51
CA ARG A 35 -3.80 11.78 13.78
C ARG A 35 -4.13 11.72 12.30
N ALA A 36 -3.66 12.68 11.52
CA ALA A 36 -3.82 12.64 10.07
C ALA A 36 -2.51 13.03 9.40
N ILE A 37 -2.29 12.46 8.21
CA ILE A 37 -1.26 12.93 7.29
C ILE A 37 -1.99 13.66 6.18
N VAL A 38 -1.71 14.95 5.99
CA VAL A 38 -2.26 15.77 4.92
C VAL A 38 -1.20 15.86 3.84
N LEU A 39 -1.50 15.41 2.64
CA LEU A 39 -0.64 15.53 1.46
C LEU A 39 -1.10 16.75 0.66
N THR A 40 -0.23 17.73 0.49
CA THR A 40 -0.41 18.86 -0.42
C THR A 40 0.31 18.53 -1.74
N PRO A 41 -0.43 18.24 -2.82
CA PRO A 41 0.16 17.81 -4.10
C PRO A 41 0.95 18.93 -4.80
N ASP A 42 2.02 18.56 -5.50
CA ASP A 42 2.85 19.51 -6.26
C ASP A 42 2.14 20.09 -7.50
N ASP A 43 1.14 19.39 -8.01
CA ASP A 43 0.37 19.77 -9.21
C ASP A 43 -0.75 20.78 -8.92
N GLY A 44 -0.90 21.19 -7.65
CA GLY A 44 -1.92 22.14 -7.21
C GLY A 44 -3.33 21.54 -7.11
N SER A 45 -3.47 20.21 -7.17
CA SER A 45 -4.73 19.53 -6.85
C SER A 45 -5.08 19.67 -5.36
N GLU A 46 -6.32 19.30 -5.02
CA GLU A 46 -6.81 19.42 -3.64
C GLU A 46 -6.00 18.57 -2.65
N GLU A 47 -5.86 19.08 -1.43
CA GLU A 47 -5.15 18.36 -0.37
C GLU A 47 -5.84 17.05 -0.01
N ILE A 48 -5.04 16.01 0.19
CA ILE A 48 -5.56 14.68 0.50
C ILE A 48 -5.24 14.34 1.94
N ARG A 49 -6.30 14.06 2.71
CA ARG A 49 -6.19 13.75 4.13
C ARG A 49 -6.26 12.25 4.38
N TYR A 50 -5.22 11.70 4.98
CA TYR A 50 -5.12 10.30 5.39
C TYR A 50 -5.31 10.18 6.91
N PRO A 51 -6.52 9.85 7.41
CA PRO A 51 -6.73 9.63 8.83
C PRO A 51 -6.02 8.35 9.29
N ILE A 52 -5.24 8.46 10.36
CA ILE A 52 -4.48 7.36 10.96
C ILE A 52 -4.66 7.34 12.48
N THR A 53 -4.32 6.22 13.11
CA THR A 53 -4.36 6.13 14.58
C THR A 53 -3.10 6.77 15.17
N LYS A 54 -3.17 7.32 16.40
CA LYS A 54 -1.97 7.81 17.10
C LYS A 54 -0.89 6.75 17.34
N ARG A 55 -1.28 5.47 17.37
CA ARG A 55 -0.37 4.33 17.55
C ARG A 55 0.31 3.90 16.25
N SER A 56 -0.14 4.43 15.11
CA SER A 56 0.45 4.12 13.81
C SER A 56 1.88 4.66 13.77
N ARG A 57 2.84 3.76 13.49
CA ARG A 57 4.24 4.14 13.30
C ARG A 57 4.40 4.80 11.95
N LEU A 58 4.82 6.06 11.91
CA LEU A 58 5.06 6.78 10.67
C LEU A 58 6.31 6.26 9.96
N LEU A 59 6.29 6.35 8.64
CA LEU A 59 7.47 6.16 7.77
C LEU A 59 7.96 7.48 7.15
N VAL A 60 7.19 8.55 7.33
CA VAL A 60 7.47 9.91 6.84
C VAL A 60 7.48 10.90 8.01
N GLY A 61 8.29 11.95 7.89
CA GLY A 61 8.34 13.08 8.80
C GLY A 61 7.40 14.22 8.41
N ASP A 62 7.17 15.14 9.34
CA ASP A 62 6.42 16.36 9.07
C ASP A 62 7.22 17.28 8.14
N GLY A 63 6.59 17.76 7.08
CA GLY A 63 7.22 18.55 6.04
C GLY A 63 7.99 17.75 4.99
N ASP A 64 8.00 16.41 5.04
CA ASP A 64 8.69 15.60 4.03
C ASP A 64 8.06 15.74 2.64
N HIS A 65 8.89 15.61 1.61
CA HIS A 65 8.42 15.48 0.23
C HIS A 65 8.35 14.00 -0.15
N VAL A 66 7.19 13.55 -0.62
CA VAL A 66 6.93 12.16 -0.97
C VAL A 66 6.61 12.03 -2.45
N SER A 67 6.98 10.89 -3.05
CA SER A 67 6.57 10.54 -4.40
C SER A 67 5.30 9.69 -4.40
N VAL A 68 4.60 9.63 -5.55
CA VAL A 68 3.48 8.69 -5.76
C VAL A 68 3.85 7.28 -5.31
N GLY A 69 2.97 6.64 -4.54
CA GLY A 69 3.15 5.29 -4.01
C GLY A 69 3.92 5.18 -2.70
N THR A 70 4.47 6.28 -2.18
CA THR A 70 5.20 6.26 -0.90
C THR A 70 4.28 5.81 0.23
N GLN A 71 4.67 4.78 0.95
CA GLN A 71 3.94 4.30 2.12
C GLN A 71 4.17 5.24 3.30
N LEU A 72 3.07 5.74 3.89
CA LEU A 72 3.14 6.81 4.87
C LEU A 72 3.29 6.28 6.32
N VAL A 73 2.79 5.08 6.59
CA VAL A 73 2.86 4.43 7.91
C VAL A 73 3.22 2.96 7.76
N GLN A 74 3.79 2.36 8.80
CA GLN A 74 4.05 0.93 8.83
C GLN A 74 2.73 0.14 8.86
N GLY A 75 2.64 -0.92 8.06
CA GLY A 75 1.46 -1.78 8.01
C GLY A 75 1.27 -2.39 6.62
N ALA A 76 0.19 -3.15 6.48
CA ALA A 76 -0.19 -3.78 5.22
C ALA A 76 -0.82 -2.76 4.25
N VAL A 77 -0.35 -2.73 3.02
CA VAL A 77 -0.93 -1.91 1.95
C VAL A 77 -2.04 -2.70 1.24
N ASP A 78 -3.14 -2.05 0.87
CA ASP A 78 -4.19 -2.69 0.06
C ASP A 78 -3.72 -2.83 -1.40
N PRO A 79 -3.62 -4.05 -1.97
CA PRO A 79 -3.19 -4.25 -3.35
C PRO A 79 -4.09 -3.55 -4.38
N LYS A 80 -5.36 -3.27 -4.06
CA LYS A 80 -6.26 -2.49 -4.92
C LYS A 80 -5.83 -1.03 -5.03
N LYS A 81 -5.32 -0.45 -3.93
CA LYS A 81 -4.75 0.90 -3.95
C LYS A 81 -3.47 0.94 -4.74
N VAL A 82 -2.60 -0.07 -4.56
CA VAL A 82 -1.38 -0.22 -5.39
C VAL A 82 -1.74 -0.28 -6.87
N LEU A 83 -2.78 -1.04 -7.23
CA LEU A 83 -3.23 -1.15 -8.63
C LEU A 83 -3.74 0.17 -9.20
N ARG A 84 -4.56 0.89 -8.43
CA ARG A 84 -5.13 2.17 -8.85
C ARG A 84 -4.06 3.26 -8.99
N ILE A 85 -3.07 3.27 -8.09
CA ILE A 85 -2.09 4.37 -7.97
C ILE A 85 -0.82 4.10 -8.79
N LEU A 86 -0.29 2.88 -8.73
CA LEU A 86 0.99 2.50 -9.34
C LEU A 86 0.86 1.57 -10.55
N GLY A 87 -0.36 1.10 -10.84
CA GLY A 87 -0.65 0.28 -12.00
C GLY A 87 -0.28 -1.20 -11.85
N PRO A 88 -0.57 -2.02 -12.87
CA PRO A 88 -0.57 -3.48 -12.77
C PRO A 88 0.80 -4.06 -12.47
N ARG A 89 1.88 -3.51 -13.04
CA ARG A 89 3.22 -4.04 -12.83
C ARG A 89 3.69 -3.87 -11.38
N ALA A 90 3.40 -2.71 -10.78
CA ALA A 90 3.73 -2.46 -9.38
C ALA A 90 2.91 -3.37 -8.45
N THR A 91 1.62 -3.58 -8.74
CA THR A 91 0.78 -4.53 -8.00
C THR A 91 1.29 -5.97 -8.09
N GLN A 92 1.71 -6.41 -9.27
CA GLN A 92 2.27 -7.75 -9.43
C GLN A 92 3.47 -7.96 -8.53
N LYS A 93 4.44 -7.03 -8.59
CA LYS A 93 5.63 -7.07 -7.76
C LYS A 93 5.27 -7.04 -6.28
N HIS A 94 4.38 -6.14 -5.87
CA HIS A 94 3.93 -6.02 -4.49
C HIS A 94 3.31 -7.33 -3.96
N LEU A 95 2.42 -7.96 -4.74
CA LEU A 95 1.78 -9.23 -4.35
C LEU A 95 2.80 -10.37 -4.27
N VAL A 96 3.75 -10.45 -5.20
CA VAL A 96 4.82 -11.45 -5.15
C VAL A 96 5.68 -11.26 -3.91
N ASP A 97 6.12 -10.03 -3.63
CA ASP A 97 6.97 -9.70 -2.48
C ASP A 97 6.27 -10.05 -1.15
N GLU A 98 4.98 -9.68 -0.99
CA GLU A 98 4.19 -9.97 0.21
C GLU A 98 3.98 -11.48 0.43
N VAL A 99 3.64 -12.23 -0.63
CA VAL A 99 3.46 -13.68 -0.51
C VAL A 99 4.79 -14.36 -0.19
N GLN A 100 5.87 -13.93 -0.83
CA GLN A 100 7.22 -14.46 -0.60
C GLN A 100 7.70 -14.20 0.84
N GLU A 101 7.40 -13.03 1.41
CA GLU A 101 7.71 -12.71 2.81
C GLU A 101 6.98 -13.64 3.78
N VAL A 102 5.71 -13.97 3.50
CA VAL A 102 4.95 -14.89 4.37
C VAL A 102 5.50 -16.31 4.31
N TYR A 103 5.91 -16.82 3.14
CA TYR A 103 6.53 -18.14 3.05
C TYR A 103 7.92 -18.17 3.72
N ARG A 104 8.75 -17.15 3.46
CA ARG A 104 10.08 -17.02 4.09
C ARG A 104 10.01 -16.96 5.62
N SER A 105 9.06 -16.21 6.18
CA SER A 105 8.87 -16.12 7.64
C SER A 105 8.46 -17.44 8.30
N GLN A 106 7.97 -18.41 7.52
CA GLN A 106 7.64 -19.76 7.97
C GLN A 106 8.71 -20.80 7.60
N GLY A 107 9.84 -20.35 7.07
CA GLY A 107 10.95 -21.22 6.67
C GLY A 107 10.65 -22.07 5.44
N VAL A 108 9.64 -21.71 4.64
CA VAL A 108 9.30 -22.41 3.40
C VAL A 108 9.94 -21.66 2.23
N ASP A 109 10.80 -22.35 1.48
CA ASP A 109 11.35 -21.83 0.24
C ASP A 109 10.41 -22.12 -0.93
N ILE A 110 10.11 -21.10 -1.71
CA ILE A 110 9.26 -21.17 -2.90
C ILE A 110 9.84 -20.23 -3.95
N HIS A 111 9.93 -20.72 -5.19
CA HIS A 111 10.41 -19.90 -6.29
C HIS A 111 9.34 -18.91 -6.73
N ASP A 112 9.72 -17.63 -6.87
CA ASP A 112 8.87 -16.51 -7.32
C ASP A 112 8.01 -16.84 -8.56
N LYS A 113 8.52 -17.63 -9.52
CA LYS A 113 7.79 -18.04 -10.73
C LYS A 113 6.43 -18.67 -10.43
N HIS A 114 6.31 -19.44 -9.35
CA HIS A 114 5.04 -20.04 -8.98
C HIS A 114 4.02 -18.99 -8.52
N ILE A 115 4.48 -18.00 -7.75
CA ILE A 115 3.65 -16.90 -7.26
C ILE A 115 3.29 -15.97 -8.42
N GLU A 116 4.25 -15.63 -9.28
CA GLU A 116 4.05 -14.79 -10.47
C GLU A 116 2.96 -15.36 -11.40
N VAL A 117 2.97 -16.68 -11.64
CA VAL A 117 1.95 -17.34 -12.48
C VAL A 117 0.55 -17.16 -11.90
N ILE A 118 0.40 -17.24 -10.58
CA ILE A 118 -0.89 -17.03 -9.90
C ILE A 118 -1.29 -15.55 -9.96
N VAL A 119 -0.38 -14.65 -9.58
CA VAL A 119 -0.60 -13.20 -9.57
C VAL A 119 -0.95 -12.67 -10.98
N ARG A 120 -0.37 -13.26 -12.03
CA ARG A 120 -0.75 -12.96 -13.43
C ARG A 120 -2.22 -13.29 -13.71
N GLN A 121 -2.78 -14.36 -13.15
CA GLN A 121 -4.19 -14.70 -13.33
C GLN A 121 -5.12 -13.76 -12.55
N MET A 122 -4.68 -13.21 -11.43
CA MET A 122 -5.49 -12.28 -10.63
C MET A 122 -5.81 -10.98 -11.37
N LEU A 123 -4.88 -10.48 -12.21
CA LEU A 123 -5.01 -9.20 -12.92
C LEU A 123 -5.53 -9.34 -14.37
N ARG A 124 -6.17 -10.47 -14.70
CA ARG A 124 -6.54 -10.80 -16.09
C ARG A 124 -7.77 -10.06 -16.63
N ARG A 125 -8.54 -9.39 -15.77
CA ARG A 125 -9.77 -8.67 -16.13
C ARG A 125 -9.53 -7.16 -16.09
N VAL A 126 -10.06 -6.45 -17.07
CA VAL A 126 -9.99 -5.00 -17.20
C VAL A 126 -11.41 -4.45 -17.36
N THR A 127 -11.73 -3.38 -16.63
CA THR A 127 -12.95 -2.61 -16.81
C THR A 127 -12.69 -1.50 -17.82
N VAL A 128 -13.51 -1.38 -18.86
CA VAL A 128 -13.46 -0.27 -19.82
C VAL A 128 -14.48 0.78 -19.37
N LEU A 129 -14.03 2.03 -19.21
CA LEU A 129 -14.82 3.18 -18.76
C LEU A 129 -15.36 3.98 -19.95
#